data_AF-A0A1Q7FP95-F1
#
_entry.id   AF-A0A1Q7FP95-F1
#
_cell.length_a   1.000
_cell.length_b   1.000
_cell.length_c   1.000
_cell.angle_alpha   90.00
_cell.angle_beta   90.00
_cell.angle_gamma   90.00
#
_symmetry.space_group_name_H-M   'P 1'
#
loop_
_entity.id
_entity.type
_entity.pdbx_description
1 polymer ?
#
loop_
_entity_poly.entity_id
_entity_poly.type
_entity_poly.pdbx_seq_one_letter_code
_entity_poly.pdbx_strand_id
1 'polypeptide(L)'
;MISSGFVALLRSNRNYRFTWIGQVVSEVGDHFNNIAVFSLALANTGSGLTVAGVLLARGAAVMFAGPVAGVLLDRMDRRRIMVLSDLIRAVLALGFIFAIPMGRTWLLFL
;
A
#
# COMPACT_ATOMS: atom_id res chain seq x y z
N MET A 1 21.95 -20.37 -7.46
CA MET A 1 21.09 -21.58 -7.43
C MET A 1 19.63 -21.32 -7.02
N ILE A 2 19.24 -20.09 -6.62
CA ILE A 2 17.85 -19.76 -6.20
C ILE A 2 16.98 -19.26 -7.38
N SER A 3 17.59 -18.67 -8.40
CA SER A 3 16.91 -18.03 -9.53
C SER A 3 16.13 -18.99 -10.44
N SER A 4 16.59 -20.24 -10.58
CA SER A 4 15.93 -21.26 -11.42
C SER A 4 14.59 -21.73 -10.84
N GLY A 5 14.45 -21.77 -9.51
CA GLY A 5 13.21 -22.19 -8.84
C GLY A 5 12.10 -21.14 -8.90
N PHE A 6 12.45 -19.86 -8.78
CA PHE A 6 11.48 -18.76 -8.85
C PHE A 6 10.87 -18.63 -10.25
N VAL A 7 11.71 -18.65 -11.30
CA VAL A 7 11.23 -18.60 -12.70
C VAL A 7 10.40 -19.83 -13.03
N ALA A 8 10.77 -20.99 -12.50
CA ALA A 8 9.97 -22.22 -12.65
C ALA A 8 8.60 -22.06 -11.99
N LEU A 9 8.49 -21.53 -10.77
CA LEU A 9 7.21 -21.28 -10.08
C LEU A 9 6.34 -20.27 -10.81
N LEU A 10 6.93 -19.20 -11.35
CA LEU A 10 6.21 -18.19 -12.13
C LEU A 10 5.60 -18.78 -13.42
N ARG A 11 6.31 -19.74 -14.04
CA ARG A 11 5.85 -20.42 -15.26
C ARG A 11 4.87 -21.54 -14.96
N SER A 12 5.14 -22.37 -13.96
CA SER A 12 4.39 -23.61 -13.68
C SER A 12 3.13 -23.39 -12.85
N ASN A 13 3.12 -22.41 -11.94
CA ASN A 13 2.01 -22.20 -11.01
C ASN A 13 1.21 -20.94 -11.38
N ARG A 14 0.05 -21.16 -12.00
CA ARG A 14 -0.86 -20.09 -12.45
C ARG A 14 -1.32 -19.18 -11.30
N ASN A 15 -1.62 -19.75 -10.13
CA ASN A 15 -2.09 -18.97 -8.98
C ASN A 15 -0.97 -18.08 -8.44
N TYR A 16 0.25 -18.62 -8.31
CA TYR A 16 1.41 -17.84 -7.90
C TYR A 16 1.69 -16.68 -8.86
N ARG A 17 1.58 -16.92 -10.18
CA ARG A 17 1.75 -15.88 -11.19
C ARG A 17 0.74 -14.74 -11.05
N PHE A 18 -0.54 -15.04 -10.78
CA PHE A 18 -1.55 -14.00 -10.58
C PHE A 18 -1.28 -13.17 -9.33
N THR A 19 -0.95 -13.81 -8.21
CA THR A 19 -0.58 -13.09 -6.98
C THR A 19 0.67 -12.24 -7.19
N TRP A 20 1.67 -12.76 -7.90
CA TRP A 20 2.90 -12.03 -8.16
C TRP A 20 2.66 -10.79 -9.05
N ILE A 21 1.91 -10.93 -10.14
CA ILE A 21 1.58 -9.78 -11.01
C ILE A 21 0.74 -8.76 -10.23
N GLY A 22 -0.25 -9.22 -9.46
CA GLY A 22 -1.06 -8.34 -8.61
C GLY A 22 -0.18 -7.55 -7.63
N GLN A 23 0.74 -8.22 -6.94
CA GLN A 23 1.68 -7.55 -6.03
C GLN A 23 2.53 -6.52 -6.76
N VAL A 24 3.10 -6.86 -7.93
CA VAL A 24 3.92 -5.91 -8.70
C VAL A 24 3.12 -4.67 -9.07
N VAL A 25 1.89 -4.82 -9.54
CA VAL A 25 1.03 -3.68 -9.88
C VAL A 25 0.70 -2.85 -8.64
N SER A 26 0.39 -3.48 -7.52
CA SER A 26 0.10 -2.80 -6.25
C SER A 26 1.31 -1.99 -5.75
N GLU A 27 2.51 -2.57 -5.75
CA GLU A 27 3.74 -1.88 -5.32
C GLU A 27 4.05 -0.67 -6.23
N VAL A 28 3.86 -0.83 -7.54
CA VAL A 28 4.02 0.29 -8.49
C VAL A 28 3.01 1.39 -8.16
N GLY A 29 1.75 1.05 -7.94
CA GLY A 29 0.71 2.01 -7.55
C GLY A 29 1.02 2.72 -6.23
N ASP A 30 1.51 1.99 -5.22
CA ASP A 30 1.90 2.55 -3.92
C ASP A 30 3.06 3.55 -4.07
N HIS A 31 4.05 3.27 -4.93
CA HIS A 31 5.13 4.19 -5.23
C HIS A 31 4.66 5.46 -5.92
N PHE A 32 3.76 5.35 -6.91
CA PHE A 32 3.15 6.51 -7.55
C PHE A 32 2.36 7.37 -6.54
N ASN A 33 1.57 6.72 -5.68
CA ASN A 33 0.82 7.40 -4.63
C ASN A 33 1.75 8.15 -3.66
N ASN A 34 2.86 7.55 -3.24
CA ASN A 34 3.84 8.22 -2.38
C ASN A 34 4.41 9.48 -3.05
N ILE A 35 4.80 9.40 -4.32
CA ILE A 35 5.31 10.56 -5.06
C ILE A 35 4.25 11.66 -5.13
N ALA A 36 3.00 11.29 -5.44
CA ALA A 36 1.89 12.23 -5.53
C ALA A 36 1.62 12.92 -4.18
N VAL A 37 1.53 12.16 -3.09
CA VAL A 37 1.28 12.68 -1.74
C VAL A 37 2.41 13.61 -1.28
N PHE A 38 3.67 13.23 -1.48
CA PHE A 38 4.81 14.07 -1.08
C PHE A 38 4.89 15.35 -1.92
N SER A 39 4.68 15.26 -3.22
CA SER A 39 4.64 16.41 -4.11
C SER A 39 3.49 17.36 -3.75
N LEU A 40 2.30 16.82 -3.48
CA LEU A 40 1.12 17.61 -3.12
C LEU A 40 1.24 18.24 -1.72
N ALA A 41 1.84 17.53 -0.76
CA ALA A 41 2.14 18.08 0.56
C ALA A 41 3.10 19.26 0.44
N LEU A 42 4.20 19.10 -0.31
CA LEU A 42 5.18 20.15 -0.50
C LEU A 42 4.61 21.34 -1.29
N ALA A 43 3.81 21.09 -2.33
CA ALA A 43 3.19 22.15 -3.14
C ALA A 43 2.16 22.98 -2.35
N ASN A 44 1.39 22.35 -1.44
CA ASN A 44 0.37 23.06 -0.67
C ASN A 44 0.91 23.79 0.57
N THR A 45 1.90 23.23 1.27
CA THR A 45 2.40 23.86 2.51
C THR A 45 3.75 24.56 2.35
N GLY A 46 4.52 24.26 1.31
CA GLY A 46 5.88 24.78 1.12
C GLY A 46 6.88 24.33 2.20
N SER A 47 6.47 23.45 3.12
CA SER A 47 7.23 23.10 4.31
C SER A 47 7.62 21.63 4.32
N GLY A 48 8.93 21.36 4.38
CA GLY A 48 9.46 20.01 4.54
C GLY A 48 9.01 19.31 5.84
N LEU A 49 8.59 20.08 6.85
CA LEU A 49 8.07 19.54 8.10
C LEU A 49 6.76 18.76 7.90
N THR A 50 5.90 19.22 6.97
CA THR A 50 4.65 18.51 6.62
C THR A 50 4.96 17.17 5.96
N VAL A 51 5.94 17.14 5.05
CA VAL A 51 6.38 15.90 4.38
C VAL A 51 6.96 14.92 5.40
N ALA A 52 7.78 15.40 6.34
CA ALA A 52 8.30 14.57 7.43
C ALA A 52 7.17 14.02 8.32
N GLY A 53 6.14 14.82 8.62
CA GLY A 53 4.95 14.37 9.35
C GLY A 53 4.18 13.26 8.63
N VAL A 54 4.00 13.37 7.31
CA VAL A 54 3.37 12.32 6.50
C VAL A 54 4.20 11.03 6.51
N LEU A 55 5.52 11.14 6.36
CA LEU A 55 6.43 9.99 6.45
C LEU A 55 6.34 9.28 7.81
N LEU A 56 6.34 10.05 8.90
CA LEU A 56 6.20 9.51 10.26
C LEU A 56 4.84 8.83 10.47
N ALA A 57 3.75 9.43 9.99
CA ALA A 57 2.41 8.84 10.07
C ALA A 57 2.36 7.49 9.34
N ARG A 58 2.90 7.41 8.12
CA ARG A 58 3.00 6.17 7.34
C ARG A 58 3.88 5.12 8.02
N GLY A 59 5.05 5.54 8.52
CA GLY A 59 5.96 4.64 9.25
C GLY A 59 5.32 4.06 10.51
N ALA A 60 4.61 4.89 11.28
CA ALA A 60 3.85 4.45 12.44
C ALA A 60 2.76 3.45 12.04
N ALA A 61 1.99 3.72 10.98
CA ALA A 61 0.95 2.82 10.49
C ALA A 61 1.52 1.43 10.15
N VAL A 62 2.66 1.36 9.44
CA VAL A 62 3.34 0.09 9.15
C VAL A 62 3.83 -0.60 10.43
N MET A 63 4.42 0.16 11.35
CA MET A 63 4.94 -0.37 12.61
C MET A 63 3.84 -1.01 13.47
N PHE A 64 2.67 -0.39 13.55
CA PHE A 64 1.53 -0.92 14.31
C PHE A 64 0.79 -2.01 13.53
N ALA A 65 0.72 -1.92 12.20
CA ALA A 65 0.07 -2.93 11.37
C ALA A 65 0.81 -4.27 11.37
N GLY A 66 2.15 -4.28 11.48
CA GLY A 66 2.96 -5.50 11.46
C GLY A 66 2.56 -6.55 12.52
N PRO A 67 2.56 -6.21 13.82
CA PRO A 67 2.13 -7.11 14.88
C PRO A 67 0.67 -7.56 14.74
N VAL A 68 -0.22 -6.64 14.37
CA VAL A 68 -1.65 -6.93 14.16
C VAL A 68 -1.82 -7.93 13.01
N ALA A 69 -1.16 -7.69 11.89
CA ALA A 69 -1.17 -8.59 10.74
C ALA A 69 -0.62 -9.98 11.10
N GLY A 70 0.43 -10.07 11.91
CA GLY A 70 0.97 -11.33 12.41
C GLY A 70 -0.06 -12.13 13.19
N VAL A 71 -0.69 -11.51 14.20
CA VAL A 71 -1.73 -12.18 15.03
C VAL A 71 -2.94 -12.59 14.18
N LEU A 72 -3.36 -11.76 13.23
CA LEU A 72 -4.47 -12.08 12.34
C LEU A 72 -4.13 -13.26 11.40
N LEU A 73 -2.93 -13.28 10.81
CA LEU A 73 -2.47 -14.35 9.91
C LEU A 73 -2.27 -15.68 10.62
N ASP A 74 -2.02 -15.66 11.93
CA ASP A 74 -1.92 -16.87 12.74
C ASP A 74 -3.29 -17.46 13.08
N ARG A 75 -4.35 -16.64 13.11
CA ARG A 75 -5.70 -17.05 13.55
C ARG A 75 -6.72 -17.22 12.43
N MET A 76 -6.48 -16.64 11.26
CA MET A 76 -7.45 -16.61 10.15
C MET A 76 -6.86 -17.15 8.85
N ASP A 77 -7.75 -17.50 7.91
CA ASP A 77 -7.34 -17.91 6.57
C ASP A 77 -6.64 -16.76 5.83
N ARG A 78 -5.37 -16.98 5.49
CA ARG A 78 -4.49 -16.03 4.81
C ARG A 78 -5.10 -15.49 3.52
N ARG A 79 -5.85 -16.32 2.79
CA ARG A 79 -6.49 -15.92 1.54
C ARG A 79 -7.58 -14.87 1.79
N ARG A 80 -8.36 -15.02 2.87
CA ARG A 80 -9.41 -14.06 3.23
C ARG A 80 -8.82 -12.74 3.68
N ILE A 81 -7.73 -12.77 4.47
CA ILE A 81 -7.03 -11.55 4.88
C ILE A 81 -6.52 -10.78 3.66
N MET A 82 -5.90 -11.48 2.69
CA MET A 82 -5.38 -10.84 1.48
C MET A 82 -6.49 -10.11 0.70
N VAL A 83 -7.63 -10.78 0.49
CA VAL A 83 -8.78 -10.19 -0.20
C VAL A 83 -9.38 -9.01 0.56
N LEU A 84 -9.51 -9.10 1.89
CA LEU A 84 -10.01 -7.99 2.71
C LEU A 84 -9.08 -6.78 2.65
N SER A 85 -7.77 -6.99 2.75
CA SER A 85 -6.78 -5.91 2.67
C SER A 85 -6.82 -5.20 1.32
N ASP A 86 -6.92 -5.93 0.22
CA ASP A 86 -7.04 -5.35 -1.12
C ASP A 86 -8.36 -4.58 -1.29
N LEU A 87 -9.46 -5.09 -0.74
CA LEU A 87 -10.76 -4.42 -0.77
C LEU A 87 -10.75 -3.11 0.03
N ILE A 88 -10.17 -3.12 1.24
CA ILE A 88 -10.00 -1.92 2.06
C ILE A 88 -9.15 -0.89 1.31
N ARG A 89 -8.05 -1.33 0.69
CA ARG A 89 -7.17 -0.46 -0.09
C ARG A 89 -7.91 0.19 -1.28
N ALA A 90 -8.70 -0.59 -2.01
CA ALA A 90 -9.51 -0.08 -3.10
C ALA A 90 -10.53 0.98 -2.63
N VAL A 91 -11.20 0.74 -1.50
CA VAL A 91 -12.14 1.71 -0.91
C VAL A 91 -11.44 3.01 -0.49
N LEU A 92 -10.27 2.90 0.15
CA LEU A 92 -9.47 4.08 0.52
C LEU A 92 -9.02 4.87 -0.71
N ALA A 93 -8.53 4.18 -1.74
CA ALA A 93 -8.11 4.82 -3.00
C ALA A 93 -9.27 5.55 -3.68
N LEU A 94 -10.47 4.94 -3.74
CA LEU A 94 -11.67 5.61 -4.23
C LEU A 94 -12.00 6.84 -3.39
N GLY A 95 -11.91 6.75 -2.06
CA GLY A 95 -12.07 7.88 -1.15
C GLY A 95 -11.13 9.05 -1.46
N PHE A 96 -9.85 8.77 -1.74
CA PHE A 96 -8.89 9.78 -2.17
C PHE A 96 -9.31 10.46 -3.47
N ILE A 97 -9.75 9.71 -4.48
CA ILE A 97 -10.18 10.26 -5.78
C ILE A 97 -11.33 11.27 -5.60
N PHE A 98 -12.30 10.97 -4.73
CA PHE A 98 -13.44 11.87 -4.48
C PHE A 98 -13.09 13.07 -3.59
N ALA A 99 -12.11 12.95 -2.71
CA ALA A 99 -11.85 13.95 -1.69
C ALA A 99 -10.70 14.91 -2.02
N ILE A 100 -9.77 14.55 -2.91
CA ILE A 100 -8.72 15.45 -3.43
C ILE A 100 -9.33 16.72 -4.10
N PRO A 101 -10.40 16.64 -4.92
CA PRO A 101 -11.05 17.82 -5.49
C PRO A 101 -11.65 18.78 -4.46
N MET A 102 -11.94 18.31 -3.23
CA MET A 102 -12.55 19.11 -2.17
C MET A 102 -11.55 19.93 -1.33
N GLY A 103 -10.25 19.92 -1.67
CA GLY A 103 -9.23 20.73 -0.98
C GLY A 103 -8.90 20.26 0.45
N ARG A 104 -9.27 19.04 0.83
CA ARG A 104 -9.01 18.47 2.17
C ARG A 104 -7.57 17.95 2.28
N THR A 105 -6.66 18.82 2.70
CA THR A 105 -5.22 18.52 2.88
C THR A 105 -4.90 17.52 4.00
N TRP A 106 -5.81 17.32 4.97
CA TRP A 106 -5.63 16.37 6.06
C TRP A 106 -5.58 14.90 5.60
N LEU A 107 -6.12 14.61 4.41
CA LEU A 107 -6.11 13.26 3.83
C LEU A 107 -4.71 12.81 3.43
N LEU A 108 -3.75 13.72 3.27
CA LEU A 108 -2.35 13.37 3.00
C LEU A 108 -1.72 12.53 4.12
N PHE A 109 -2.27 12.60 5.34
CA PHE A 109 -1.80 11.87 6.52
C PHE A 109 -2.44 10.48 6.69
N LEU A 110 -3.45 10.14 5.88
CA LEU A 110 -4.09 8.83 5.83
C LEU A 110 -3.32 7.88 4.89
#